data_AF-A0A973LWJ6-F1
#
_entry.id   AF-A0A973LWJ6-F1
#
_cell.length_a   1.000
_cell.length_b   1.000
_cell.length_c   1.000
_cell.angle_alpha   90.00
_cell.angle_beta   90.00
_cell.angle_gamma   90.00
#
_symmetry.space_group_name_H-M   'P 1'
#
loop_
_entity.id
_entity.type
_entity.pdbx_description
1 polymer ?
#
loop_
_entity_poly.entity_id
_entity_poly.type
_entity_poly.pdbx_seq_one_letter_code
_entity_poly.pdbx_strand_id
1 'polypeptide(L)'
;SRRALLVSLHERARRAEAEQGRRVAEARMAERRTLAREMHDVLAHRLSLVATHAGALEYRPDSAPDQLARAAGVVRTGVHQALEELRQVIGLLRDDDDLLDEGRAGLTLADLPQLVAEVREAGQSVRVTDRTDGAALPATAASTGYRVVQEGLTNARKHAPGRPVEVLLDGEPGGLLLIDVRNPLPEPGSAPDVPGSGLGLVGLTERVRLAGGRLDHQATGGEFRLQAWLPWPA
;
A
#
# COMPACT_ATOMS: atom_id res chain seq x y z
N SER A 1 -23.78 -48.65 -16.01
CA SER A 1 -22.64 -48.61 -16.95
C SER A 1 -21.52 -47.75 -16.37
N ARG A 2 -20.25 -48.21 -16.38
CA ARG A 2 -19.07 -47.52 -15.77
C ARG A 2 -18.95 -46.04 -16.16
N ARG A 3 -19.33 -45.70 -17.39
CA ARG A 3 -19.34 -44.32 -17.93
C ARG A 3 -20.35 -43.41 -17.20
N ALA A 4 -21.53 -43.92 -16.84
CA ALA A 4 -22.55 -43.14 -16.11
C ALA A 4 -22.12 -42.87 -14.65
N LEU A 5 -21.41 -43.81 -14.03
CA LEU A 5 -20.84 -43.63 -12.69
C LEU A 5 -19.74 -42.56 -12.69
N LEU A 6 -18.85 -42.58 -13.69
CA LEU A 6 -17.80 -41.56 -13.84
C LEU A 6 -18.37 -40.16 -14.08
N VAL A 7 -19.40 -40.03 -14.91
CA VAL A 7 -20.09 -38.74 -15.13
C VAL A 7 -20.73 -38.23 -13.83
N SER A 8 -21.41 -39.10 -13.09
CA SER A 8 -22.03 -38.75 -11.80
C SER A 8 -21.01 -38.31 -10.74
N LEU A 9 -19.84 -38.95 -10.67
CA LEU A 9 -18.76 -38.55 -9.76
C LEU A 9 -18.17 -37.20 -10.15
N HIS A 10 -17.97 -36.93 -11.45
CA HIS A 10 -17.45 -35.66 -11.94
C HIS A 10 -18.41 -34.50 -11.69
N GLU A 11 -19.72 -34.73 -11.87
CA GLU A 11 -20.74 -33.74 -11.55
C GLU A 11 -20.83 -33.45 -10.04
N ARG A 12 -20.69 -34.48 -9.20
CA ARG A 12 -20.63 -34.31 -7.74
C ARG A 12 -19.38 -33.55 -7.30
N ALA A 13 -18.22 -33.85 -7.87
CA ALA A 13 -16.99 -33.13 -7.60
C ALA A 13 -17.12 -31.64 -7.95
N ARG A 14 -17.62 -31.32 -9.16
CA ARG A 14 -17.87 -29.93 -9.58
C ARG A 14 -18.85 -29.19 -8.67
N ARG A 15 -19.92 -29.85 -8.22
CA ARG A 15 -20.88 -29.24 -7.30
C ARG A 15 -20.26 -29.00 -5.91
N ALA A 16 -19.46 -29.94 -5.41
CA ALA A 16 -18.77 -29.79 -4.14
C ALA A 16 -17.72 -28.66 -4.18
N GLU A 17 -16.96 -28.56 -5.28
CA GLU A 17 -16.00 -27.47 -5.50
C GLU A 17 -16.71 -26.10 -5.57
N ALA A 18 -17.82 -26.00 -6.30
CA ALA A 18 -18.61 -24.77 -6.40
C ALA A 18 -19.21 -24.35 -5.04
N GLU A 19 -19.74 -25.31 -4.29
CA GLU A 19 -20.30 -25.08 -2.95
C GLU A 19 -19.22 -24.66 -1.95
N GLN A 20 -18.04 -25.28 -2.00
CA GLN A 20 -16.91 -24.91 -1.16
C GLN A 20 -16.40 -23.51 -1.52
N GLY A 21 -16.31 -23.18 -2.81
CA GLY A 21 -15.97 -21.83 -3.28
C GLY A 21 -16.94 -20.77 -2.76
N ARG A 22 -18.25 -21.05 -2.80
CA ARG A 22 -19.28 -20.15 -2.23
C ARG A 22 -19.12 -19.95 -0.73
N ARG A 23 -18.91 -21.03 0.03
CA ARG A 23 -18.74 -20.94 1.49
C ARG A 23 -17.51 -20.14 1.88
N VAL A 24 -16.41 -20.30 1.17
CA VAL A 24 -15.18 -19.51 1.40
C VAL A 24 -15.44 -18.02 1.09
N ALA A 25 -16.14 -17.71 -0.01
CA ALA A 25 -16.49 -16.34 -0.34
C ALA A 25 -17.43 -15.70 0.70
N GLU A 26 -18.46 -16.43 1.13
CA GLU A 26 -19.41 -15.98 2.16
C GLU A 26 -18.72 -15.75 3.51
N ALA A 27 -17.82 -16.65 3.92
CA ALA A 27 -17.03 -16.51 5.14
C ALA A 27 -16.13 -15.26 5.10
N ARG A 28 -15.43 -15.02 3.98
CA ARG A 28 -14.59 -13.82 3.78
C ARG A 28 -15.41 -12.53 3.85
N MET A 29 -16.60 -12.51 3.24
CA MET A 29 -17.49 -11.34 3.30
C MET A 29 -18.03 -11.09 4.72
N ALA A 30 -18.29 -12.15 5.50
CA ALA A 30 -18.76 -12.03 6.88
C ALA A 30 -17.65 -11.49 7.81
N GLU A 31 -16.43 -11.99 7.65
CA GLU A 31 -15.24 -11.51 8.36
C GLU A 31 -14.98 -10.03 8.06
N ARG A 32 -15.00 -9.63 6.78
CA ARG A 32 -14.85 -8.22 6.38
C ARG A 32 -15.90 -7.30 6.97
N ARG A 33 -17.19 -7.70 6.99
CA ARG A 33 -18.24 -6.88 7.62
C ARG A 33 -18.02 -6.70 9.12
N THR A 34 -17.39 -7.69 9.77
CA THR A 34 -17.05 -7.61 11.19
C THR A 34 -15.90 -6.65 11.40
N LEU A 35 -14.81 -6.81 10.63
CA LEU A 35 -13.65 -5.92 10.66
C LEU A 35 -14.02 -4.47 10.35
N ALA A 36 -14.83 -4.21 9.31
CA ALA A 36 -15.27 -2.86 8.95
C ALA A 36 -16.06 -2.19 10.08
N ARG A 37 -16.86 -2.96 10.83
CA ARG A 37 -17.63 -2.46 11.97
C ARG A 37 -16.72 -2.16 13.17
N GLU A 38 -15.82 -3.06 13.50
CA GLU A 38 -14.81 -2.84 14.54
C GLU A 38 -13.94 -1.61 14.25
N MET A 39 -13.53 -1.43 12.99
CA MET A 39 -12.78 -0.24 12.57
C MET A 39 -13.61 1.03 12.63
N HIS A 40 -14.90 0.98 12.25
CA HIS A 40 -15.81 2.13 12.36
C HIS A 40 -16.00 2.56 13.82
N ASP A 41 -16.13 1.60 14.74
CA ASP A 41 -16.30 1.86 16.17
C ASP A 41 -15.04 2.51 16.77
N VAL A 42 -13.85 2.05 16.38
CA VAL A 42 -12.57 2.66 16.78
C VAL A 42 -12.43 4.08 16.22
N LEU A 43 -12.77 4.30 14.95
CA LEU A 43 -12.74 5.64 14.33
C LEU A 43 -13.69 6.62 15.04
N ALA A 44 -14.93 6.18 15.30
CA ALA A 44 -15.92 6.99 16.00
C ALA A 44 -15.43 7.38 17.41
N HIS A 45 -14.82 6.44 18.13
CA HIS A 45 -14.25 6.70 19.45
C HIS A 45 -13.12 7.75 19.41
N ARG A 46 -12.20 7.67 18.44
CA ARG A 46 -11.10 8.64 18.31
C ARG A 46 -11.56 10.03 17.90
N LEU A 47 -12.51 10.12 16.96
CA LEU A 47 -13.10 11.40 16.58
C LEU A 47 -13.79 12.06 17.77
N SER A 48 -14.43 11.27 18.64
CA SER A 48 -15.01 11.75 19.90
C SER A 48 -13.95 12.30 20.86
N LEU A 49 -12.78 11.64 20.99
CA LEU A 49 -11.66 12.12 21.80
C LEU A 49 -11.05 13.42 21.24
N VAL A 50 -10.88 13.51 19.92
CA VAL A 50 -10.41 14.73 19.24
C VAL A 50 -11.39 15.88 19.47
N ALA A 51 -12.69 15.66 19.26
CA ALA A 51 -13.73 16.67 19.49
C ALA A 51 -13.77 17.12 20.96
N THR A 52 -13.60 16.20 21.91
CA THR A 52 -13.55 16.51 23.34
C THR A 52 -12.34 17.39 23.69
N HIS A 53 -11.16 17.07 23.17
CA HIS A 53 -9.96 17.88 23.39
C HIS A 53 -10.01 19.24 22.68
N ALA A 54 -10.60 19.32 21.48
CA ALA A 54 -10.84 20.58 20.79
C ALA A 54 -11.84 21.47 21.55
N GLY A 55 -12.94 20.91 22.06
CA GLY A 55 -13.90 21.66 22.89
C GLY A 55 -13.30 22.13 24.22
N ALA A 56 -12.39 21.35 24.83
CA ALA A 56 -11.67 21.75 26.03
C ALA A 56 -10.71 22.93 25.80
N LEU A 57 -10.17 23.07 24.59
CA LEU A 57 -9.38 24.23 24.17
C LEU A 57 -10.23 25.49 23.99
N GLU A 58 -11.46 25.34 23.48
CA GLU A 58 -12.40 26.44 23.25
C GLU A 58 -12.89 27.09 24.56
N TYR A 59 -13.01 26.30 25.64
CA TYR A 59 -13.53 26.76 26.93
C TYR A 59 -12.46 27.31 27.91
N ARG A 60 -11.18 27.38 27.49
CA ARG A 60 -10.09 27.91 28.33
C ARG A 60 -9.14 28.85 27.57
N PRO A 61 -9.62 30.03 27.14
CA PRO A 61 -8.83 31.02 26.41
C PRO A 61 -7.63 31.56 27.20
N ASP A 62 -7.67 31.51 28.55
CA ASP A 62 -6.61 32.03 29.43
C ASP A 62 -5.52 30.97 29.77
N SER A 63 -5.47 29.85 29.05
CA SER A 63 -4.49 28.80 29.30
C SER A 63 -3.07 29.24 28.97
N ALA A 64 -2.09 28.80 29.78
CA ALA A 64 -0.69 29.07 29.50
C ALA A 64 -0.28 28.54 28.10
N PRO A 65 0.60 29.23 27.35
CA PRO A 65 0.99 28.86 25.98
C PRO A 65 1.44 27.41 25.85
N ASP A 66 2.18 26.89 26.83
CA ASP A 66 2.68 25.51 26.84
C ASP A 66 1.55 24.47 26.96
N GLN A 67 0.46 24.79 27.65
CA GLN A 67 -0.70 23.90 27.78
C GLN A 67 -1.51 23.86 26.48
N LEU A 68 -1.67 25.01 25.81
CA LEU A 68 -2.27 25.11 24.49
C LEU A 68 -1.46 24.32 23.45
N ALA A 69 -0.13 24.46 23.45
CA ALA A 69 0.74 23.74 22.54
C ALA A 69 0.65 22.21 22.71
N ARG A 70 0.58 21.72 23.97
CA ARG A 70 0.39 20.30 24.28
C ARG A 70 -0.96 19.77 23.80
N ALA A 71 -2.04 20.48 24.10
CA ALA A 71 -3.39 20.07 23.69
C ALA A 71 -3.57 20.11 22.15
N ALA A 72 -3.02 21.11 21.46
CA ALA A 72 -2.96 21.14 20.00
C ALA A 72 -2.13 19.98 19.43
N GLY A 73 -1.06 19.57 20.13
CA GLY A 73 -0.29 18.38 19.81
C GLY A 73 -1.12 17.09 19.87
N VAL A 74 -1.91 16.91 20.95
CA VAL A 74 -2.80 15.75 21.11
C VAL A 74 -3.86 15.70 20.00
N VAL A 75 -4.48 16.84 19.67
CA VAL A 75 -5.44 16.95 18.57
C VAL A 75 -4.80 16.56 17.23
N ARG A 76 -3.61 17.10 16.92
CA ARG A 76 -2.88 16.79 15.68
C ARG A 76 -2.53 15.30 15.56
N THR A 77 -2.04 14.69 16.64
CA THR A 77 -1.74 13.26 16.67
C THR A 77 -3.01 12.42 16.48
N GLY A 78 -4.10 12.77 17.16
CA GLY A 78 -5.38 12.08 17.04
C GLY A 78 -5.98 12.16 15.63
N VAL A 79 -5.90 13.32 14.98
CA VAL A 79 -6.33 13.50 13.58
C VAL A 79 -5.49 12.66 12.62
N HIS A 80 -4.17 12.62 12.80
CA HIS A 80 -3.29 11.81 11.96
C HIS A 80 -3.60 10.32 12.07
N GLN A 81 -3.81 9.83 13.30
CA GLN A 81 -4.18 8.44 13.57
C GLN A 81 -5.55 8.09 12.97
N ALA A 82 -6.55 8.96 13.13
CA ALA A 82 -7.88 8.76 12.55
C ALA A 82 -7.85 8.71 11.01
N LEU A 83 -7.02 9.53 10.37
CA LEU A 83 -6.82 9.51 8.91
C LEU A 83 -6.11 8.23 8.43
N GLU A 84 -5.18 7.69 9.21
CA GLU A 84 -4.50 6.43 8.87
C GLU A 84 -5.45 5.23 9.01
N GLU A 85 -6.30 5.21 10.03
CA GLU A 85 -7.34 4.19 10.22
C GLU A 85 -8.44 4.28 9.16
N LEU A 86 -8.86 5.49 8.76
CA LEU A 86 -9.80 5.67 7.66
C LEU A 86 -9.23 5.12 6.34
N ARG A 87 -7.93 5.28 6.10
CA ARG A 87 -7.26 4.67 4.94
C ARG A 87 -7.21 3.14 5.04
N GLN A 88 -7.10 2.57 6.24
CA GLN A 88 -7.18 1.12 6.45
C GLN A 88 -8.56 0.58 6.10
N VAL A 89 -9.64 1.26 6.53
CA VAL A 89 -11.01 0.89 6.16
C VAL A 89 -11.22 0.96 4.66
N ILE A 90 -10.77 2.05 4.02
CA ILE A 90 -10.86 2.21 2.56
C ILE A 90 -10.01 1.16 1.82
N GLY A 91 -8.84 0.80 2.35
CA GLY A 91 -7.98 -0.27 1.79
C GLY A 91 -8.65 -1.64 1.85
N LEU A 92 -9.20 -2.02 3.01
CA LEU A 92 -9.91 -3.29 3.20
C LEU A 92 -11.18 -3.41 2.35
N LEU A 93 -11.85 -2.30 2.06
CA LEU A 93 -12.98 -2.23 1.14
C LEU A 93 -12.52 -2.23 -0.33
N ARG A 94 -11.33 -1.69 -0.64
CA ARG A 94 -10.73 -1.65 -1.99
C ARG A 94 -10.14 -2.97 -2.45
N ASP A 95 -9.80 -3.89 -1.56
CA ASP A 95 -9.24 -5.20 -1.92
C ASP A 95 -10.19 -6.09 -2.77
N ASP A 96 -11.48 -5.74 -2.94
CA ASP A 96 -12.37 -6.36 -3.95
C ASP A 96 -12.58 -5.49 -5.20
N ASP A 97 -12.37 -4.18 -5.11
CA ASP A 97 -12.51 -3.23 -6.23
C ASP A 97 -11.20 -3.08 -7.02
N ASP A 98 -10.13 -3.82 -6.70
CA ASP A 98 -8.89 -3.81 -7.48
C ASP A 98 -8.97 -4.60 -8.80
N LEU A 99 -10.13 -5.17 -9.12
CA LEU A 99 -10.50 -5.50 -10.51
C LEU A 99 -11.12 -4.30 -11.26
N LEU A 100 -11.42 -3.19 -10.57
CA LEU A 100 -12.15 -2.01 -11.05
C LEU A 100 -11.69 -0.68 -10.37
N ASP A 101 -10.39 -0.43 -10.15
CA ASP A 101 -9.90 0.91 -9.72
C ASP A 101 -9.98 1.90 -10.88
N GLU A 102 -11.20 2.25 -11.31
CA GLU A 102 -11.50 3.30 -12.30
C GLU A 102 -11.23 4.72 -11.76
N GLY A 103 -10.80 4.87 -10.49
CA GLY A 103 -10.42 6.16 -9.91
C GLY A 103 -8.95 6.56 -10.14
N ARG A 104 -8.09 5.60 -10.51
CA ARG A 104 -6.67 5.80 -10.90
C ARG A 104 -6.19 4.82 -11.99
N ALA A 105 -7.11 4.12 -12.65
CA ALA A 105 -6.86 3.35 -13.88
C ALA A 105 -6.25 4.28 -14.94
N GLY A 106 -4.94 4.15 -15.17
CA GLY A 106 -4.24 4.90 -16.21
C GLY A 106 -2.82 5.28 -15.86
N LEU A 107 -2.46 5.36 -14.57
CA LEU A 107 -1.09 5.68 -14.18
C LEU A 107 -0.18 4.48 -14.42
N THR A 108 0.89 4.73 -15.15
CA THR A 108 1.88 3.74 -15.59
C THR A 108 3.28 4.27 -15.32
N LEU A 109 4.30 3.45 -15.55
CA LEU A 109 5.69 3.91 -15.49
C LEU A 109 5.99 5.09 -16.43
N ALA A 110 5.17 5.36 -17.44
CA ALA A 110 5.27 6.57 -18.26
C ALA A 110 5.00 7.87 -17.46
N ASP A 111 4.23 7.78 -16.37
CA ASP A 111 3.90 8.90 -15.47
C ASP A 111 4.92 9.06 -14.33
N LEU A 112 5.94 8.20 -14.29
CA LEU A 112 7.00 8.27 -13.29
C LEU A 112 7.71 9.63 -13.21
N PRO A 113 7.99 10.35 -14.33
CA PRO A 113 8.59 11.68 -14.26
C PRO A 113 7.76 12.68 -13.45
N GLN A 114 6.43 12.64 -13.55
CA GLN A 114 5.54 13.51 -12.78
C GLN A 114 5.57 13.15 -11.29
N LEU A 115 5.44 11.86 -10.96
CA LEU A 115 5.52 11.39 -9.57
C LEU A 115 6.83 11.83 -8.91
N VAL A 116 7.95 11.72 -9.63
CA VAL A 116 9.27 12.11 -9.13
C VAL A 116 9.40 13.62 -8.97
N ALA A 117 8.80 14.41 -9.86
CA ALA A 117 8.75 15.86 -9.72
C ALA A 117 8.00 16.27 -8.44
N GLU A 118 6.81 15.73 -8.21
CA GLU A 118 6.00 15.99 -7.01
C GLU A 118 6.75 15.63 -5.72
N VAL A 119 7.45 14.49 -5.72
CA VAL A 119 8.25 14.04 -4.56
C VAL A 119 9.46 14.95 -4.32
N ARG A 120 10.10 15.45 -5.39
CA ARG A 120 11.21 16.41 -5.29
C ARG A 120 10.74 17.78 -4.81
N GLU A 121 9.59 18.26 -5.27
CA GLU A 121 8.96 19.49 -4.78
C GLU A 121 8.62 19.39 -3.28
N ALA A 122 8.24 18.20 -2.82
CA ALA A 122 8.05 17.91 -1.40
C ALA A 122 9.37 17.79 -0.59
N GLY A 123 10.54 18.04 -1.20
CA GLY A 123 11.83 18.13 -0.54
C GLY A 123 12.64 16.83 -0.47
N GLN A 124 12.20 15.75 -1.13
CA GLN A 124 12.91 14.47 -1.13
C GLN A 124 13.83 14.35 -2.35
N SER A 125 15.10 14.00 -2.11
CA SER A 125 16.06 13.76 -3.20
C SER A 125 15.80 12.40 -3.84
N VAL A 126 15.49 12.38 -5.13
CA VAL A 126 15.20 11.15 -5.89
C VAL A 126 16.04 11.11 -7.15
N ARG A 127 16.72 9.99 -7.40
CA ARG A 127 17.45 9.69 -8.64
C ARG A 127 16.79 8.50 -9.34
N VAL A 128 16.44 8.67 -10.61
CA VAL A 128 15.88 7.59 -11.44
C VAL A 128 16.91 7.22 -12.50
N THR A 129 17.15 5.91 -12.64
CA THR A 129 17.91 5.32 -13.74
C THR A 129 16.97 4.39 -14.48
N ASP A 130 16.69 4.69 -15.75
CA ASP A 130 15.88 3.85 -16.61
C ASP A 130 16.78 3.20 -17.66
N ARG A 131 16.86 1.87 -17.65
CA ARG A 131 17.61 1.03 -18.59
C ARG A 131 16.71 0.20 -19.49
N THR A 132 15.41 0.51 -19.52
CA THR A 132 14.45 -0.15 -20.41
C THR A 132 14.50 0.40 -21.84
N ASP A 133 15.37 1.40 -22.10
CA ASP A 133 15.57 2.07 -23.39
C ASP A 133 14.28 2.57 -24.07
N GLY A 134 13.25 2.87 -23.27
CA GLY A 134 11.94 3.33 -23.74
C GLY A 134 11.12 2.24 -24.44
N ALA A 135 11.49 0.97 -24.29
CA ALA A 135 10.75 -0.14 -24.85
C ALA A 135 9.34 -0.23 -24.25
N ALA A 136 8.38 -0.69 -25.06
CA ALA A 136 6.99 -0.77 -24.66
C ALA A 136 6.79 -1.82 -23.55
N LEU A 137 6.22 -1.39 -22.43
CA LEU A 137 5.91 -2.25 -21.30
C LEU A 137 4.49 -2.83 -21.41
N PRO A 138 4.28 -4.09 -21.01
CA PRO A 138 2.93 -4.63 -20.82
C PRO A 138 2.11 -3.77 -19.86
N ALA A 139 0.82 -3.56 -20.14
CA ALA A 139 -0.05 -2.70 -19.33
C ALA A 139 -0.06 -3.07 -17.83
N THR A 140 -0.08 -4.37 -17.53
CA THR A 140 -0.02 -4.89 -16.16
C THR A 140 1.34 -4.59 -15.50
N ALA A 141 2.45 -4.75 -16.23
CA ALA A 141 3.79 -4.46 -15.71
C ALA A 141 3.99 -2.96 -15.49
N ALA A 142 3.50 -2.13 -16.42
CA ALA A 142 3.60 -0.68 -16.35
C ALA A 142 2.81 -0.09 -15.16
N SER A 143 1.57 -0.54 -14.95
CA SER A 143 0.72 -0.07 -13.84
C SER A 143 1.18 -0.62 -12.48
N THR A 144 1.51 -1.91 -12.40
CA THR A 144 2.05 -2.53 -11.18
C THR A 144 3.39 -1.92 -10.81
N GLY A 145 4.24 -1.67 -11.80
CA GLY A 145 5.54 -1.06 -11.58
C GLY A 145 5.46 0.37 -11.06
N TYR A 146 4.53 1.17 -11.58
CA TYR A 146 4.26 2.50 -11.04
C TYR A 146 3.89 2.45 -9.56
N ARG A 147 3.02 1.50 -9.16
CA ARG A 147 2.64 1.31 -7.75
C ARG A 147 3.82 0.90 -6.87
N VAL A 148 4.71 0.03 -7.34
CA VAL A 148 5.94 -0.35 -6.62
C VAL A 148 6.79 0.89 -6.33
N VAL A 149 7.02 1.73 -7.34
CA VAL A 149 7.83 2.95 -7.16
C VAL A 149 7.14 3.95 -6.24
N GLN A 150 5.83 4.15 -6.40
CA GLN A 150 5.04 5.03 -5.53
C GLN A 150 5.10 4.62 -4.06
N GLU A 151 4.91 3.33 -3.77
CA GLU A 151 4.99 2.79 -2.42
C GLU A 151 6.41 2.90 -1.86
N GLY A 152 7.44 2.60 -2.67
CA GLY A 152 8.84 2.77 -2.30
C GLY A 152 9.20 4.22 -1.93
N LEU A 153 8.78 5.20 -2.73
CA LEU A 153 8.99 6.62 -2.45
C LEU A 153 8.25 7.08 -1.18
N THR A 154 7.01 6.60 -1.00
CA THR A 154 6.20 6.87 0.20
C THR A 154 6.87 6.32 1.46
N ASN A 155 7.35 5.08 1.40
CA ASN A 155 8.03 4.43 2.51
C ASN A 155 9.35 5.12 2.84
N ALA A 156 10.15 5.48 1.83
CA ALA A 156 11.37 6.25 2.05
C ALA A 156 11.07 7.60 2.73
N ARG A 157 9.99 8.31 2.34
CA ARG A 157 9.59 9.56 2.98
C ARG A 157 9.16 9.37 4.44
N LYS A 158 8.41 8.28 4.71
CA LYS A 158 7.87 7.96 6.04
C LYS A 158 8.97 7.53 7.00
N HIS A 159 9.90 6.70 6.53
CA HIS A 159 10.86 5.98 7.38
C HIS A 159 12.30 6.53 7.31
N ALA A 160 12.65 7.27 6.25
CA ALA A 160 13.97 7.85 6.07
C ALA A 160 13.88 9.30 5.51
N PRO A 161 13.17 10.21 6.22
CA PRO A 161 12.98 11.58 5.74
C PRO A 161 14.33 12.27 5.49
N GLY A 162 14.44 12.97 4.36
CA GLY A 162 15.66 13.67 3.93
C GLY A 162 16.77 12.78 3.37
N ARG A 163 16.63 11.45 3.38
CA ARG A 163 17.59 10.54 2.72
C ARG A 163 17.32 10.45 1.22
N PRO A 164 18.37 10.34 0.39
CA PRO A 164 18.19 10.18 -1.05
C PRO A 164 17.58 8.81 -1.37
N VAL A 165 16.70 8.78 -2.37
CA VAL A 165 16.13 7.55 -2.92
C VAL A 165 16.66 7.33 -4.32
N GLU A 166 17.08 6.09 -4.60
CA GLU A 166 17.46 5.66 -5.93
C GLU A 166 16.43 4.67 -6.46
N VAL A 167 15.96 4.93 -7.68
CA VAL A 167 15.03 4.09 -8.42
C VAL A 167 15.74 3.61 -9.68
N LEU A 168 15.75 2.30 -9.91
CA LEU A 168 16.26 1.67 -11.12
C LEU A 168 15.13 0.87 -11.79
N LEU A 169 14.95 1.10 -13.09
CA LEU A 169 14.17 0.25 -13.99
C LEU A 169 15.16 -0.46 -14.92
N ASP A 170 15.11 -1.79 -14.99
CA ASP A 170 16.04 -2.60 -15.78
C ASP A 170 15.31 -3.81 -16.39
N GLY A 171 15.81 -4.33 -17.51
CA GLY A 171 15.23 -5.48 -18.20
C GLY A 171 14.91 -5.21 -19.68
N GLU A 172 14.46 -6.26 -20.36
CA GLU A 172 14.22 -6.27 -21.80
C GLU A 172 13.01 -7.15 -22.17
N PRO A 173 12.39 -6.93 -23.35
CA PRO A 173 11.34 -7.80 -23.87
C PRO A 173 11.78 -9.26 -23.97
N GLY A 174 10.90 -10.18 -23.59
CA GLY A 174 11.19 -11.61 -23.48
C GLY A 174 11.76 -12.03 -22.12
N GLY A 175 11.99 -11.09 -21.20
CA GLY A 175 12.53 -11.32 -19.87
C GLY A 175 11.61 -10.86 -18.73
N LEU A 176 12.22 -10.22 -17.74
CA LEU A 176 11.54 -9.62 -16.59
C LEU A 176 11.91 -8.15 -16.50
N LEU A 177 10.93 -7.31 -16.20
CA LEU A 177 11.17 -5.94 -15.74
C LEU A 177 11.56 -5.99 -14.26
N LEU A 178 12.79 -5.57 -13.95
CA LEU A 178 13.26 -5.30 -12.59
C LEU A 178 12.97 -3.85 -12.22
N ILE A 179 12.37 -3.67 -11.05
CA ILE A 179 12.19 -2.37 -10.39
C ILE A 179 12.90 -2.46 -9.05
N ASP A 180 13.87 -1.58 -8.83
CA ASP A 180 14.67 -1.54 -7.61
C ASP A 180 14.61 -0.14 -7.00
N VAL A 181 14.05 -0.04 -5.80
CA VAL A 181 13.94 1.21 -5.03
C VAL A 181 14.75 1.05 -3.75
N ARG A 182 15.74 1.92 -3.54
CA ARG A 182 16.61 1.86 -2.37
C ARG A 182 16.82 3.22 -1.72
N ASN A 183 16.96 3.23 -0.40
CA ASN A 183 17.29 4.42 0.36
C ASN A 183 18.10 4.07 1.61
N PRO A 184 19.07 4.92 2.02
CA PRO A 184 19.70 4.78 3.32
C PRO A 184 18.65 4.84 4.44
N LEU A 185 18.82 3.98 5.44
CA LEU A 185 18.09 4.06 6.69
C LEU A 185 18.72 5.11 7.59
N PRO A 186 17.92 5.82 8.40
CA PRO A 186 18.44 6.68 9.46
C PRO A 186 19.24 5.83 10.48
N GLU A 187 20.16 6.48 11.22
CA GLU A 187 20.90 5.80 12.27
C GLU A 187 19.94 5.22 13.32
N PRO A 188 20.27 4.06 13.93
CA PRO A 188 19.45 3.46 14.97
C PRO A 188 19.09 4.47 16.07
N GLY A 189 17.79 4.69 16.31
CA GLY A 189 17.29 5.67 17.29
C GLY A 189 17.07 7.09 16.77
N SER A 190 17.42 7.39 15.51
CA SER A 190 17.13 8.68 14.86
C SER A 190 15.91 8.63 13.93
N ALA A 191 15.35 7.44 13.70
CA ALA A 191 14.12 7.28 12.94
C ALA A 191 12.94 7.84 13.75
N PRO A 192 12.00 8.56 13.12
CA PRO A 192 10.75 8.88 13.77
C PRO A 192 10.03 7.57 14.14
N ASP A 193 9.50 7.50 15.36
CA ASP A 193 8.70 6.38 15.84
C ASP A 193 7.32 6.46 15.17
N VAL A 194 7.28 6.12 13.88
CA VAL A 194 6.07 6.17 13.07
C VAL A 194 5.45 4.78 13.08
N PRO A 195 4.24 4.60 13.65
CA PRO A 195 3.52 3.35 13.55
C PRO A 195 3.36 2.97 12.07
N GLY A 196 3.99 1.87 11.66
CA GLY A 196 3.82 1.27 10.35
C GLY A 196 2.89 0.07 10.48
N SER A 197 1.76 0.07 9.79
CA SER A 197 0.85 -1.08 9.79
C SER A 197 1.44 -2.32 9.09
N GLY A 198 2.54 -2.17 8.33
CA GLY A 198 3.12 -3.23 7.50
C GLY A 198 2.26 -3.63 6.29
N LEU A 199 1.04 -3.11 6.20
CA LEU A 199 0.04 -3.52 5.22
C LEU A 199 0.35 -3.05 3.79
N GLY A 200 1.06 -1.93 3.63
CA GLY A 200 1.42 -1.40 2.30
C GLY A 200 2.26 -2.39 1.50
N LEU A 201 3.26 -3.00 2.14
CA LEU A 201 4.12 -4.01 1.52
C LEU A 201 3.40 -5.35 1.32
N VAL A 202 2.47 -5.72 2.22
CA VAL A 202 1.63 -6.93 2.05
C VAL A 202 0.72 -6.80 0.83
N GLY A 203 -0.01 -5.68 0.69
CA GLY A 203 -0.86 -5.42 -0.47
C GLY A 203 -0.06 -5.30 -1.76
N LEU A 204 1.13 -4.68 -1.71
CA LEU A 204 2.03 -4.60 -2.85
C LEU A 204 2.54 -5.99 -3.28
N THR A 205 2.87 -6.87 -2.31
CA THR A 205 3.31 -8.24 -2.57
C THR A 205 2.22 -9.02 -3.32
N GLU A 206 0.98 -8.95 -2.85
CA GLU A 206 -0.13 -9.64 -3.50
C GLU A 206 -0.39 -9.10 -4.91
N ARG A 207 -0.36 -7.77 -5.11
CA ARG A 207 -0.52 -7.16 -6.42
C ARG A 207 0.56 -7.62 -7.42
N VAL A 208 1.83 -7.63 -7.00
CA VAL A 208 2.93 -8.10 -7.84
C VAL A 208 2.78 -9.58 -8.16
N ARG A 209 2.32 -10.40 -7.20
CA ARG A 209 2.03 -11.82 -7.41
C ARG A 209 0.89 -12.04 -8.42
N LEU A 210 -0.18 -11.25 -8.35
CA LEU A 210 -1.31 -11.30 -9.30
C LEU A 210 -0.90 -10.88 -10.71
N ALA A 211 0.08 -9.99 -10.83
CA ALA A 211 0.72 -9.64 -12.11
C ALA A 211 1.67 -10.73 -12.66
N GLY A 212 1.78 -11.88 -11.98
CA GLY A 212 2.71 -12.96 -12.35
C GLY A 212 4.16 -12.68 -11.98
N GLY A 213 4.41 -11.66 -11.15
CA GLY A 213 5.72 -11.27 -10.70
C GLY A 213 6.08 -11.78 -9.31
N ARG A 214 7.20 -11.28 -8.78
CA ARG A 214 7.61 -11.44 -7.38
C ARG A 214 8.09 -10.12 -6.79
N LEU A 215 7.89 -9.93 -5.49
CA LEU A 215 8.37 -8.80 -4.72
C LEU A 215 9.32 -9.31 -3.63
N ASP A 216 10.39 -8.58 -3.37
CA ASP A 216 11.27 -8.76 -2.22
C ASP A 216 11.57 -7.41 -1.57
N HIS A 217 11.81 -7.42 -0.27
CA HIS A 217 12.17 -6.24 0.49
C HIS A 217 13.09 -6.59 1.66
N GLN A 218 14.09 -5.75 1.91
CA GLN A 218 15.05 -5.98 2.99
C GLN A 218 15.53 -4.68 3.59
N ALA A 219 15.83 -4.72 4.88
CA ALA A 219 16.45 -3.65 5.64
C ALA A 219 17.77 -4.19 6.22
N THR A 220 18.87 -3.99 5.50
CA THR A 220 20.18 -4.58 5.83
C THR A 220 21.29 -3.58 5.55
N GLY A 221 22.33 -3.58 6.39
CA GLY A 221 23.51 -2.75 6.17
C GLY A 221 23.25 -1.24 6.18
N GLY A 222 22.19 -0.79 6.86
CA GLY A 222 21.80 0.63 6.89
C GLY A 222 21.10 1.11 5.63
N GLU A 223 20.58 0.20 4.80
CA GLU A 223 19.80 0.51 3.61
C GLU A 223 18.48 -0.27 3.63
N PHE A 224 17.41 0.37 3.18
CA PHE A 224 16.17 -0.30 2.79
C PHE A 224 16.16 -0.48 1.28
N ARG A 225 15.81 -1.67 0.82
CA ARG A 225 15.70 -2.03 -0.59
C ARG A 225 14.38 -2.75 -0.86
N LEU A 226 13.67 -2.31 -1.89
CA LEU A 226 12.42 -2.89 -2.39
C LEU A 226 12.62 -3.28 -3.86
N GLN A 227 12.45 -4.55 -4.17
CA GLN A 227 12.67 -5.11 -5.50
C GLN A 227 11.39 -5.78 -6.02
N ALA A 228 10.98 -5.45 -7.23
CA ALA A 228 9.93 -6.15 -7.95
C ALA A 228 10.46 -6.70 -9.27
N TRP A 229 10.02 -7.91 -9.62
CA TRP A 229 10.25 -8.52 -10.92
C TRP A 229 8.91 -8.80 -11.57
N LEU A 230 8.64 -8.22 -12.73
CA LEU A 230 7.37 -8.34 -13.43
C LEU A 230 7.59 -8.98 -14.81
N PRO A 231 6.69 -9.86 -15.29
CA PRO A 231 6.80 -10.45 -16.62
C PRO A 231 6.86 -9.39 -17.72
N TRP A 232 7.84 -9.55 -18.63
CA TRP A 232 7.97 -8.73 -19.83
C TRP A 232 8.03 -9.66 -21.05
N PRO A 233 6.87 -10.09 -21.62
CA PRO A 233 6.84 -10.88 -22.84
C PRO A 233 7.52 -10.17 -24.02
N ALA A 234 7.98 -10.98 -24.97
CA ALA A 234 8.62 -10.52 -26.21
C ALA A 234 7.65 -9.78 -27.14
#